data_AF-A0A258NQP5-F1
#
_entry.id   AF-A0A258NQP5-F1
#
_cell.length_a   1.000
_cell.length_b   1.000
_cell.length_c   1.000
_cell.angle_alpha   90.00
_cell.angle_beta   90.00
_cell.angle_gamma   90.00
#
_symmetry.space_group_name_H-M   'P 1'
#
loop_
_entity.id
_entity.type
_entity.pdbx_description
1 polymer ?
#
loop_
_entity_poly.entity_id
_entity_poly.type
_entity_poly.pdbx_seq_one_letter_code
_entity_poly.pdbx_strand_id
1 'polypeptide(L)'
;MAPDSSSGVKNAIVIFIEGQQVSHRFTTQTEGTAYLEGVPETSEAASLMILDSDIPAELLLKTSPVLQERLQEAKRKLTAFLKLKETLDRHGVPKDRALRGAIHKAFRELTASGD
;
A
#
# COMPACT_ATOMS: atom_id res chain seq x y z
N MET A 1 44.81 1.88 26.22
CA MET A 1 44.08 1.95 24.94
C MET A 1 42.96 0.92 25.01
N ALA A 2 41.72 1.41 25.17
CA ALA A 2 40.51 0.58 25.22
C ALA A 2 39.87 0.58 23.81
N PRO A 3 39.09 -0.46 23.47
CA PRO A 3 38.88 -0.87 22.08
C PRO A 3 38.00 0.11 21.29
N ASP A 4 38.31 0.25 20.00
CA ASP A 4 37.56 1.04 19.02
C ASP A 4 36.11 0.54 18.91
N SER A 5 35.18 1.25 19.56
CA SER A 5 33.74 0.97 19.55
C SER A 5 33.04 1.52 18.30
N SER A 6 33.65 1.32 17.12
CA SER A 6 33.09 1.74 15.82
C SER A 6 32.25 0.66 15.12
N SER A 7 32.08 -0.53 15.72
CA SER A 7 31.12 -1.52 15.20
C SER A 7 29.74 -1.28 15.83
N GLY A 8 28.99 -0.33 15.26
CA GLY A 8 27.61 -0.03 15.67
C GLY A 8 26.74 -1.29 15.72
N VAL A 9 25.89 -1.39 16.73
CA VAL A 9 24.96 -2.52 16.90
C VAL A 9 24.07 -2.61 15.66
N LYS A 10 24.01 -3.80 15.04
CA LYS A 10 23.12 -4.07 13.92
C LYS A 10 21.70 -4.29 14.44
N ASN A 11 21.01 -3.20 14.73
CA ASN A 11 19.63 -3.18 15.24
C ASN A 11 18.60 -2.93 14.14
N ALA A 12 18.95 -2.96 12.86
CA ALA A 12 18.01 -2.69 11.78
C ALA A 12 18.03 -3.77 10.69
N ILE A 13 16.90 -3.95 10.02
CA ILE A 13 16.74 -4.83 8.86
C ILE A 13 16.28 -3.98 7.68
N VAL A 14 17.07 -3.97 6.62
CA VAL A 14 16.69 -3.42 5.32
C VAL A 14 16.10 -4.57 4.49
N ILE A 15 14.93 -4.35 3.90
CA ILE A 15 14.28 -5.25 2.93
C ILE A 15 14.24 -4.52 1.59
N PHE A 16 14.66 -5.20 0.52
CA PHE A 16 14.75 -4.60 -0.82
C PHE A 16 14.48 -5.65 -1.90
N ILE A 17 14.18 -5.19 -3.11
CA ILE A 17 13.99 -6.07 -4.27
C ILE A 17 15.27 -6.13 -5.10
N GLU A 18 15.73 -7.35 -5.39
CA GLU A 18 16.87 -7.62 -6.26
C GLU A 18 16.42 -8.55 -7.40
N GLY A 19 16.27 -7.99 -8.60
CA GLY A 19 15.64 -8.71 -9.71
C GLY A 19 14.17 -9.01 -9.41
N GLN A 20 13.78 -10.28 -9.36
CA GLN A 20 12.42 -10.73 -8.99
C GLN A 20 12.32 -11.27 -7.56
N GLN A 21 13.38 -11.13 -6.75
CA GLN A 21 13.44 -11.69 -5.40
C GLN A 21 13.45 -10.60 -4.33
N VAL A 22 12.82 -10.90 -3.19
CA VAL A 22 12.87 -10.07 -1.99
C VAL A 22 14.06 -10.50 -1.15
N SER A 23 15.01 -9.59 -0.96
CA SER A 23 16.23 -9.77 -0.17
C SER A 23 16.18 -8.96 1.12
N HIS A 24 16.93 -9.40 2.14
CA HIS A 24 17.04 -8.69 3.41
C HIS A 24 18.49 -8.64 3.91
N ARG A 25 18.84 -7.57 4.63
CA ARG A 25 20.16 -7.38 5.25
C ARG A 25 20.03 -6.77 6.64
N PHE A 26 20.77 -7.33 7.61
CA PHE A 26 20.96 -6.72 8.92
C PHE A 26 22.01 -5.60 8.85
N THR A 27 21.65 -4.41 9.29
CA THR A 27 22.47 -3.20 9.25
C THR A 27 22.41 -2.45 10.58
N THR A 28 23.29 -1.46 10.76
CA THR A 28 23.03 -0.42 11.76
C THR A 28 21.87 0.47 11.27
N GLN A 29 21.25 1.22 12.19
CA GLN A 29 20.21 2.19 11.82
C GLN A 29 20.73 3.24 10.82
N THR A 30 21.93 3.78 11.02
CA THR A 30 22.52 4.79 10.13
C THR A 30 22.79 4.24 8.73
N GLU A 31 23.31 3.02 8.63
CA GLU A 31 23.50 2.32 7.35
C GLU A 31 22.17 2.05 6.65
N GLY A 32 21.15 1.64 7.40
CA GLY A 32 19.82 1.34 6.87
C GLY A 32 19.10 2.57 6.33
N THR A 33 19.18 3.69 7.06
CA THR A 33 18.63 4.97 6.61
C THR A 33 19.36 5.50 5.39
N ALA A 34 20.71 5.46 5.39
CA ALA A 34 21.51 5.87 4.24
C ALA A 34 21.21 5.01 3.00
N TYR A 35 20.99 3.71 3.18
CA TYR A 35 20.55 2.83 2.10
C TYR A 35 19.19 3.28 1.54
N LEU A 36 18.18 3.48 2.39
CA LEU A 36 16.88 3.97 1.94
C LEU A 36 16.99 5.29 1.19
N GLU A 37 17.77 6.25 1.69
CA GLU A 37 18.00 7.54 1.03
C GLU A 37 18.66 7.39 -0.34
N GLY A 38 19.62 6.47 -0.47
CA GLY A 38 20.33 6.18 -1.71
C GLY A 38 19.55 5.34 -2.73
N VAL A 39 18.43 4.71 -2.35
CA VAL A 39 17.59 3.94 -3.28
C VAL A 39 17.03 4.88 -4.36
N PRO A 40 17.36 4.64 -5.65
CA PRO A 40 16.85 5.43 -6.76
C PRO A 40 15.33 5.39 -6.78
N GLU A 41 14.70 6.49 -7.16
CA GLU A 41 13.25 6.56 -7.34
C GLU A 41 12.70 5.51 -8.31
N THR A 42 13.54 4.93 -9.17
CA THR A 42 13.16 3.87 -10.12
C THR A 42 13.23 2.44 -9.56
N SER A 43 13.75 2.25 -8.35
CA SER A 43 13.86 0.94 -7.70
C SER A 43 12.50 0.46 -7.17
N GLU A 44 12.26 -0.84 -7.27
CA GLU A 44 10.93 -1.43 -7.10
C GLU A 44 10.38 -1.36 -5.66
N ALA A 45 11.22 -1.28 -4.62
CA ALA A 45 10.87 -0.85 -3.25
C ALA A 45 12.04 -1.14 -2.29
N ALA A 46 12.16 -0.31 -1.25
CA ALA A 46 12.95 -0.65 -0.07
C ALA A 46 12.24 -0.25 1.22
N SER A 47 12.42 -1.03 2.28
CA SER A 47 11.87 -0.76 3.62
C SER A 47 12.92 -1.00 4.70
N LEU A 48 12.89 -0.20 5.76
CA LEU A 48 13.73 -0.35 6.94
C LEU A 48 12.86 -0.66 8.16
N MET A 49 13.27 -1.66 8.93
CA MET A 49 12.70 -2.02 10.23
C MET A 49 13.77 -1.81 11.30
N ILE A 50 13.46 -1.03 12.33
CA ILE A 50 14.37 -0.76 13.45
C ILE A 50 13.91 -1.58 14.66
N LEU A 51 14.82 -2.38 15.19
CA LEU A 51 14.61 -3.30 16.31
C LEU A 51 15.31 -2.74 17.55
N ASP A 52 14.80 -1.65 18.10
CA ASP A 52 15.20 -1.19 19.43
C ASP A 52 14.32 -1.86 20.49
N SER A 53 14.96 -2.55 21.43
CA SER A 53 14.29 -3.12 22.59
C SER A 53 13.66 -2.00 23.41
N ASP A 54 12.34 -2.08 23.58
CA ASP A 54 11.42 -1.18 24.30
C ASP A 54 10.67 -0.12 23.46
N ILE A 55 10.90 -0.01 22.14
CA ILE A 55 10.13 0.88 21.25
C ILE A 55 9.45 0.04 20.15
N PRO A 56 8.13 0.23 19.87
CA PRO A 56 7.47 -0.49 18.78
C PRO A 56 8.18 -0.19 17.46
N ALA A 57 8.60 -1.26 16.76
CA ALA A 57 9.32 -1.15 15.50
C ALA A 57 8.51 -0.33 14.48
N GLU A 58 9.07 0.80 14.04
CA GLU A 58 8.48 1.62 12.98
C GLU A 58 8.97 1.12 11.60
N LEU A 59 8.02 0.91 10.68
CA LEU A 59 8.32 0.54 9.31
C LEU A 59 8.46 1.80 8.45
N LEU A 60 9.69 2.11 8.02
CA LEU A 60 9.97 3.20 7.11
C LEU A 60 9.96 2.68 5.67
N LEU A 61 9.00 3.14 4.87
CA LEU A 61 8.81 2.74 3.47
C LEU A 61 9.26 3.85 2.54
N LYS A 62 10.21 3.54 1.63
CA LYS A 62 10.50 4.40 0.48
C LYS A 62 10.09 3.66 -0.79
N THR A 63 9.02 4.15 -1.41
CA THR A 63 8.45 3.58 -2.64
C THR A 63 8.75 4.50 -3.82
N SER A 64 8.97 3.92 -5.01
CA SER A 64 9.13 4.67 -6.25
C SER A 64 7.95 5.61 -6.55
N PRO A 65 8.14 6.75 -7.24
CA PRO A 65 7.06 7.63 -7.66
C PRO A 65 5.96 6.89 -8.45
N VAL A 66 6.35 5.95 -9.31
CA VAL A 66 5.40 5.12 -10.07
C VAL A 66 4.51 4.29 -9.15
N LEU A 67 5.07 3.67 -8.09
CA LEU A 67 4.28 2.93 -7.12
C LEU A 67 3.42 3.86 -6.25
N GLN A 68 3.92 5.05 -5.92
CA GLN A 68 3.14 6.06 -5.20
C GLN A 68 1.92 6.49 -6.04
N GLU A 69 2.08 6.74 -7.33
CA GLU A 69 0.99 7.07 -8.24
C GLU A 69 -0.05 5.95 -8.31
N ARG A 70 0.40 4.69 -8.50
CA ARG A 70 -0.49 3.52 -8.51
C ARG A 70 -1.24 3.35 -7.18
N LEU A 71 -0.57 3.61 -6.05
CA LEU A 71 -1.19 3.59 -4.73
C LEU A 71 -2.25 4.69 -4.60
N GLN A 72 -1.98 5.90 -5.07
CA GLN A 72 -2.95 7.00 -5.05
C GLN A 72 -4.14 6.70 -5.96
N GLU A 73 -3.93 6.12 -7.14
CA GLU A 73 -4.99 5.68 -8.03
C GLU A 73 -5.86 4.60 -7.39
N ALA A 74 -5.25 3.60 -6.75
CA ALA A 74 -5.96 2.56 -6.01
C ALA A 74 -6.79 3.14 -4.85
N LYS A 75 -6.24 4.09 -4.08
CA LYS A 75 -6.97 4.81 -3.03
C LYS A 75 -8.18 5.57 -3.58
N ARG A 76 -8.04 6.24 -4.72
CA ARG A 76 -9.15 6.95 -5.40
C ARG A 76 -10.24 5.98 -5.83
N LYS A 77 -9.88 4.86 -6.47
CA LYS A 77 -10.83 3.81 -6.89
C LYS A 77 -11.59 3.22 -5.71
N LEU A 78 -10.89 2.90 -4.62
CA LEU A 78 -11.51 2.37 -3.41
C LEU A 78 -12.48 3.39 -2.80
N THR A 79 -12.08 4.66 -2.70
CA THR A 79 -12.94 5.72 -2.16
C THR A 79 -14.21 5.89 -3.00
N ALA A 80 -14.08 5.89 -4.33
CA ALA A 80 -15.22 5.97 -5.23
C ALA A 80 -16.16 4.77 -5.05
N PHE A 81 -15.61 3.55 -4.93
CA PHE A 81 -16.38 2.35 -4.68
C PHE A 81 -17.11 2.39 -3.33
N LEU A 82 -16.45 2.84 -2.26
CA LEU A 82 -17.08 2.96 -0.94
C LEU A 82 -18.21 3.98 -0.95
N LYS A 83 -18.01 5.15 -1.59
CA LYS A 83 -19.07 6.16 -1.75
C LYS A 83 -20.25 5.62 -2.55
N LEU A 84 -19.99 4.88 -3.63
CA LEU A 84 -21.05 4.22 -4.40
C LEU A 84 -21.81 3.23 -3.53
N LYS A 85 -21.10 2.37 -2.80
CA LYS A 85 -21.72 1.39 -1.90
C LYS A 85 -22.59 2.07 -0.84
N GLU A 86 -22.07 3.10 -0.17
CA GLU A 86 -22.81 3.86 0.84
C GLU A 86 -24.07 4.51 0.25
N THR A 87 -23.97 5.05 -0.97
CA THR A 87 -25.11 5.65 -1.68
C THR A 87 -26.17 4.60 -2.01
N LEU A 88 -25.74 3.44 -2.53
CA LEU A 88 -26.64 2.32 -2.83
C LEU A 88 -27.33 1.81 -1.56
N ASP A 89 -26.59 1.66 -0.46
CA ASP A 89 -27.12 1.24 0.84
C ASP A 89 -28.12 2.29 1.38
N ARG A 90 -27.84 3.59 1.26
CA ARG A 90 -28.73 4.69 1.68
C ARG A 90 -30.06 4.69 0.93
N HIS A 91 -30.03 4.39 -0.36
CA HIS A 91 -31.24 4.30 -1.19
C HIS A 91 -31.93 2.92 -1.10
N GLY A 92 -31.48 2.04 -0.20
CA GLY A 92 -32.08 0.71 -0.01
C GLY A 92 -31.92 -0.20 -1.22
N VAL A 93 -30.95 0.07 -2.10
CA VAL A 93 -30.73 -0.73 -3.30
C VAL A 93 -30.25 -2.12 -2.87
N PRO A 94 -30.86 -3.21 -3.36
CA PRO A 94 -30.45 -4.55 -2.98
C PRO A 94 -28.97 -4.82 -3.23
N LYS A 95 -28.32 -5.52 -2.30
CA LYS A 95 -26.90 -5.89 -2.42
C LYS A 95 -26.67 -6.98 -3.48
N ASP A 96 -27.68 -7.79 -3.73
CA ASP A 96 -27.67 -8.85 -4.74
C ASP A 96 -27.55 -8.24 -6.15
N ARG A 97 -26.47 -8.62 -6.85
CA ARG A 97 -26.17 -8.16 -8.21
C ARG A 97 -27.20 -8.65 -9.23
N ALA A 98 -27.67 -9.89 -9.12
CA ALA A 98 -28.64 -10.45 -10.05
C ALA A 98 -29.98 -9.72 -9.91
N LEU A 99 -30.41 -9.48 -8.67
CA LEU A 99 -31.64 -8.73 -8.39
C LEU A 99 -31.58 -7.29 -8.89
N ARG A 100 -30.45 -6.58 -8.67
CA ARG A 100 -30.26 -5.23 -9.24
C ARG A 100 -30.35 -5.22 -10.76
N GLY A 101 -29.75 -6.21 -11.42
CA GLY A 101 -29.81 -6.36 -12.87
C GLY A 101 -31.24 -6.57 -13.36
N ALA A 102 -32.01 -7.44 -12.69
CA ALA A 102 -33.41 -7.69 -13.01
C ALA A 102 -34.28 -6.44 -12.82
N ILE A 103 -34.13 -5.72 -11.70
CA ILE A 103 -34.86 -4.47 -11.42
C ILE A 103 -34.55 -3.42 -12.49
N HIS A 104 -33.27 -3.19 -12.81
CA HIS A 104 -32.88 -2.23 -13.83
C HIS A 104 -33.42 -2.59 -15.23
N LYS A 105 -33.43 -3.89 -15.57
CA LYS A 105 -34.00 -4.37 -16.84
C LYS A 105 -35.52 -4.11 -16.90
N ALA A 106 -36.25 -4.46 -15.84
CA ALA A 106 -37.69 -4.22 -15.75
C ALA A 106 -38.04 -2.72 -15.85
N PHE A 107 -37.28 -1.85 -15.18
CA PHE A 107 -37.44 -0.39 -15.33
C PHE A 107 -37.22 0.07 -16.77
N ARG A 108 -36.18 -0.43 -17.45
CA ARG A 108 -35.90 -0.06 -18.84
C ARG A 108 -37.04 -0.51 -19.78
N GLU A 109 -37.57 -1.72 -19.59
CA GLU A 109 -38.68 -2.25 -20.37
C GLU A 109 -39.97 -1.43 -20.17
N LEU A 110 -40.28 -1.03 -18.93
CA LEU A 110 -41.39 -0.13 -18.63
C LEU A 110 -41.24 1.25 -19.30
N THR A 111 -40.05 1.85 -19.26
CA THR A 111 -39.81 3.15 -19.90
C THR A 111 -39.75 3.09 -21.43
N ALA A 112 -39.41 1.92 -22.01
CA ALA A 112 -39.37 1.72 -23.45
C ALA A 112 -40.75 1.35 -24.04
N SER A 113 -41.69 0.94 -23.19
CA SER A 113 -43.06 0.57 -23.57
C SER A 113 -44.06 1.71 -23.28
N GLY A 114 -43.55 2.92 -23.04
CA GLY A 114 -44.30 4.14 -22.73
C GLY A 114 -44.53 5.09 -23.91
N ASP A 115 -44.21 4.64 -25.13
CA ASP A 115 -44.66 5.20 -26.42
C ASP A 115 -45.60 4.18 -27.11
#